data_AF-A0A2G2DDE5-F1
#
_entry.id   AF-A0A2G2DDE5-F1
#
_cell.length_a   1.000
_cell.length_b   1.000
_cell.length_c   1.000
_cell.angle_alpha   90.00
_cell.angle_beta   90.00
_cell.angle_gamma   90.00
#
_symmetry.space_group_name_H-M   'P 1'
#
loop_
_entity.id
_entity.type
_entity.pdbx_description
1 polymer ?
#
loop_
_entity_poly.entity_id
_entity_poly.type
_entity_poly.pdbx_seq_one_letter_code
_entity_poly.pdbx_strand_id
1 'polypeptide(L)'
;MKNVILLSLLFLCASNYASSATRYWVGGTGNWSDITHWSVASGGGGGASVPATDDDVLFDASSGLTAPSVVTLNIAIIINSIDFSGVATGFVFDSPVVLGIEFRGSIVGNVSGVTFTGTWPIIDMNTTLTGESITSGGTIWVQGF
;
A
#
# COMPACT_ATOMS: atom_id res chain seq x y z
N MET A 1 19.52 -58.44 3.39
CA MET A 1 19.87 -57.33 2.49
C MET A 1 18.58 -56.54 2.25
N LYS A 2 18.13 -55.69 3.20
CA LYS A 2 18.45 -54.25 3.31
C LYS A 2 18.67 -53.58 1.95
N ASN A 3 17.61 -53.00 1.39
CA ASN A 3 17.60 -51.87 0.45
C ASN A 3 16.31 -51.10 0.77
N VAL A 4 16.24 -50.44 1.94
CA VAL A 4 16.51 -49.00 2.11
C VAL A 4 15.61 -48.16 1.21
N ILE A 5 14.60 -47.60 1.86
CA ILE A 5 13.70 -46.53 1.40
C ILE A 5 14.50 -45.49 0.62
N LEU A 6 14.07 -45.19 -0.60
CA LEU A 6 14.38 -43.93 -1.25
C LEU A 6 13.08 -43.24 -1.65
N LEU A 7 12.35 -42.78 -0.62
CA LEU A 7 11.40 -41.68 -0.73
C LEU A 7 12.22 -40.38 -0.87
N SER A 8 12.94 -40.20 -1.97
CA SER A 8 13.80 -39.04 -2.18
C SER A 8 13.04 -37.91 -2.88
N LEU A 9 12.82 -36.85 -2.09
CA LEU A 9 12.55 -35.47 -2.49
C LEU A 9 11.31 -35.26 -3.36
N LEU A 10 10.19 -35.06 -2.68
CA LEU A 10 9.29 -33.97 -3.04
C LEU A 10 10.14 -32.69 -3.00
N PHE A 11 10.72 -32.30 -4.14
CA PHE A 11 11.42 -31.02 -4.27
C PHE A 11 10.32 -29.96 -4.20
N LEU A 12 9.99 -29.55 -2.98
CA LEU A 12 9.24 -28.33 -2.72
C LEU A 12 10.17 -27.20 -3.19
N CYS A 13 10.21 -26.96 -4.49
CA CYS A 13 10.35 -25.59 -4.94
C CYS A 13 9.06 -24.92 -4.47
N ALA A 14 9.04 -24.49 -3.20
CA ALA A 14 8.20 -23.36 -2.84
C ALA A 14 8.74 -22.23 -3.72
N SER A 15 8.23 -22.13 -4.93
CA SER A 15 8.34 -20.91 -5.69
C SER A 15 7.77 -19.88 -4.73
N ASN A 16 8.60 -18.93 -4.31
CA ASN A 16 8.10 -17.73 -3.67
C ASN A 16 7.30 -17.02 -4.77
N TYR A 17 6.06 -17.46 -4.98
CA TYR A 17 5.09 -16.68 -5.69
C TYR A 17 4.91 -15.47 -4.79
N ALA A 18 5.52 -14.35 -5.16
CA ALA A 18 5.06 -13.06 -4.71
C ALA A 18 3.61 -12.95 -5.21
N SER A 19 2.68 -13.41 -4.39
CA SER A 19 1.27 -13.14 -4.62
C SER A 19 1.08 -11.69 -4.24
N SER A 20 0.49 -10.92 -5.15
CA SER A 20 -0.12 -9.64 -4.80
C SER A 20 -0.93 -9.82 -3.52
N ALA A 21 -0.64 -8.99 -2.52
CA ALA A 21 -1.32 -9.04 -1.26
C ALA A 21 -1.94 -7.68 -0.94
N THR A 22 -3.01 -7.72 -0.15
CA THR A 22 -3.67 -6.53 0.34
C THR A 22 -3.09 -6.16 1.70
N ARG A 23 -2.76 -4.89 1.91
CA ARG A 23 -2.23 -4.35 3.16
C ARG A 23 -3.08 -3.20 3.66
N TYR A 24 -3.47 -3.27 4.92
CA TYR A 24 -4.30 -2.28 5.57
C TYR A 24 -3.47 -1.44 6.51
N TRP A 25 -3.58 -0.12 6.40
CA TRP A 25 -3.04 0.78 7.41
C TRP A 25 -3.88 0.70 8.68
N VAL A 26 -3.24 0.64 9.86
CA VAL A 26 -3.89 0.59 11.18
C VAL A 26 -3.15 1.47 12.19
N GLY A 27 -3.80 1.84 13.30
CA GLY A 27 -3.14 2.50 14.43
C GLY A 27 -2.96 4.01 14.32
N GLY A 28 -3.52 4.67 13.30
CA GLY A 28 -3.52 6.13 13.18
C GLY A 28 -2.20 6.72 12.68
N THR A 29 -1.71 7.78 13.32
CA THR A 29 -0.46 8.47 12.93
C THR A 29 0.73 7.52 13.03
N GLY A 30 1.60 7.52 12.01
CA GLY A 30 2.73 6.60 11.98
C GLY A 30 3.64 6.74 10.77
N ASN A 31 4.73 5.97 10.78
CA ASN A 31 5.70 5.90 9.69
C ASN A 31 5.36 4.75 8.74
N TRP A 32 5.42 4.98 7.44
CA TRP A 32 5.17 3.96 6.41
C TRP A 32 6.06 2.72 6.59
N SER A 33 7.30 2.88 7.09
CA SER A 33 8.20 1.75 7.33
C SER A 33 7.89 0.93 8.59
N ASP A 34 6.98 1.37 9.45
CA ASP A 34 6.70 0.71 10.72
C ASP A 34 5.68 -0.41 10.53
N ILE A 35 6.13 -1.65 10.72
CA ILE A 35 5.29 -2.85 10.56
C ILE A 35 4.10 -2.89 11.52
N THR A 36 4.13 -2.16 12.64
CA THR A 36 3.01 -2.08 13.57
C THR A 36 1.82 -1.32 13.00
N HIS A 37 2.00 -0.57 11.92
CA HIS A 37 0.94 0.11 11.18
C HIS A 37 0.40 -0.69 9.98
N TRP A 38 0.92 -1.88 9.71
CA TRP A 38 0.46 -2.73 8.61
C TRP A 38 -0.27 -3.97 9.12
N SER A 39 -1.46 -4.23 8.57
CA SER A 39 -2.25 -5.42 8.84
C SER A 39 -2.61 -6.18 7.57
N VAL A 40 -2.88 -7.47 7.72
CA VAL A 40 -3.41 -8.36 6.66
C VAL A 40 -4.95 -8.30 6.56
N ALA A 41 -5.61 -7.57 7.45
CA ALA A 41 -7.05 -7.38 7.46
C ALA A 41 -7.43 -5.99 7.99
N SER A 42 -8.55 -5.46 7.52
CA SER A 42 -9.12 -4.20 8.02
C SER A 42 -9.34 -4.26 9.54
N GLY A 43 -8.81 -3.26 10.26
CA GLY A 43 -8.89 -3.18 11.73
C GLY A 43 -8.17 -4.31 12.49
N GLY A 44 -7.36 -5.12 11.79
CA GLY A 44 -6.57 -6.19 12.39
C GLY A 44 -5.38 -5.68 13.20
N GLY A 45 -4.68 -6.61 13.86
CA GLY A 45 -3.43 -6.29 14.54
C GLY A 45 -2.33 -5.89 13.55
N GLY A 46 -1.46 -4.98 13.99
CA GLY A 46 -0.23 -4.63 13.28
C GLY A 46 0.79 -5.77 13.28
N GLY A 47 1.74 -5.72 12.36
CA GLY A 47 2.84 -6.69 12.23
C GLY A 47 2.92 -7.36 10.86
N ALA A 48 2.07 -6.96 9.89
CA ALA A 48 2.23 -7.38 8.51
C ALA A 48 3.48 -6.73 7.89
N SER A 49 3.96 -7.30 6.78
CA SER A 49 5.05 -6.69 6.02
C SER A 49 4.64 -5.33 5.47
N VAL A 50 5.61 -4.42 5.36
CA VAL A 50 5.44 -3.21 4.55
C VAL A 50 5.04 -3.62 3.12
N PRO A 51 4.07 -2.93 2.49
CA PRO A 51 3.64 -3.21 1.13
C PRO A 51 4.79 -3.15 0.11
N ALA A 52 4.79 -4.07 -0.83
CA ALA A 52 5.75 -4.14 -1.94
C ALA A 52 5.08 -3.90 -3.31
N THR A 53 5.87 -4.01 -4.38
CA THR A 53 5.53 -3.58 -5.75
C THR A 53 4.22 -4.10 -6.34
N ASP A 54 3.78 -5.29 -5.93
CA ASP A 54 2.53 -5.90 -6.44
C ASP A 54 1.39 -5.84 -5.40
N ASP A 55 1.61 -5.23 -4.24
CA ASP A 55 0.62 -5.16 -3.16
C ASP A 55 -0.34 -3.98 -3.35
N ASP A 56 -1.60 -4.20 -2.95
CA ASP A 56 -2.61 -3.15 -2.83
C ASP A 56 -2.63 -2.60 -1.40
N VAL A 57 -2.70 -1.28 -1.27
CA VAL A 57 -2.75 -0.60 0.02
C VAL A 57 -4.11 0.01 0.25
N LEU A 58 -4.72 -0.29 1.39
CA LEU A 58 -5.99 0.28 1.80
C LEU A 58 -5.86 1.06 3.10
N PHE A 59 -6.45 2.25 3.09
CA PHE A 59 -6.81 3.02 4.27
C PHE A 59 -8.32 3.09 4.34
N ASP A 60 -8.89 2.69 5.47
CA ASP A 60 -10.33 2.63 5.68
C ASP A 60 -10.75 3.19 7.05
N ALA A 61 -12.03 3.04 7.40
CA ALA A 61 -12.57 3.52 8.67
C ALA A 61 -11.87 2.93 9.90
N SER A 62 -11.23 1.77 9.77
CA SER A 62 -10.49 1.08 10.84
C SER A 62 -9.00 1.46 10.88
N SER A 63 -8.54 2.34 9.99
CA SER A 63 -7.15 2.82 9.96
C SER A 63 -6.79 3.73 11.15
N GLY A 64 -7.77 4.20 11.91
CA GLY A 64 -7.56 5.08 13.07
C GLY A 64 -7.10 6.49 12.71
N LEU A 65 -7.32 6.91 11.46
CA LEU A 65 -6.96 8.23 10.97
C LEU A 65 -8.11 9.21 11.21
N THR A 66 -7.81 10.30 11.92
CA THR A 66 -8.72 11.43 12.16
C THR A 66 -7.92 12.72 12.13
N ALA A 67 -8.42 13.78 11.52
CA ALA A 67 -7.67 15.04 11.45
C ALA A 67 -7.20 15.50 12.85
N PRO A 68 -5.90 15.81 13.06
CA PRO A 68 -4.82 15.93 12.07
C PRO A 68 -3.84 14.73 12.06
N SER A 69 -4.30 13.49 11.90
CA SER A 69 -3.41 12.32 11.77
C SER A 69 -2.42 12.47 10.61
N VAL A 70 -1.20 11.96 10.80
CA VAL A 70 -0.10 12.05 9.83
C VAL A 70 0.43 10.66 9.49
N VAL A 71 0.46 10.34 8.20
CA VAL A 71 1.14 9.16 7.67
C VAL A 71 2.44 9.64 7.02
N THR A 72 3.57 9.30 7.61
CA THR A 72 4.89 9.74 7.18
C THR A 72 5.48 8.74 6.17
N LEU A 73 5.68 9.17 4.94
CA LEU A 73 6.28 8.38 3.86
C LEU A 73 7.80 8.42 3.96
N ASN A 74 8.36 7.70 4.94
CA ASN A 74 9.76 7.80 5.33
C ASN A 74 10.72 6.83 4.59
N ILE A 75 10.21 6.08 3.61
CA ILE A 75 10.96 5.19 2.72
C ILE A 75 10.38 5.26 1.30
N ALA A 76 11.11 4.78 0.29
CA ALA A 76 10.59 4.69 -1.07
C ALA A 76 9.36 3.78 -1.13
N ILE A 77 8.38 4.15 -1.94
CA ILE A 77 7.10 3.45 -2.09
C ILE A 77 6.98 3.02 -3.53
N ILE A 78 6.91 1.71 -3.74
CA ILE A 78 6.62 1.12 -5.04
C ILE A 78 5.58 0.06 -4.74
N ILE A 79 4.33 0.29 -5.15
CA ILE A 79 3.20 -0.59 -4.88
C ILE A 79 2.28 -0.67 -6.09
N ASN A 80 1.29 -1.57 -6.05
CA ASN A 80 0.30 -1.64 -7.11
C ASN A 80 -0.67 -0.45 -7.02
N SER A 81 -1.62 -0.51 -6.09
CA SER A 81 -2.63 0.54 -5.93
C SER A 81 -2.66 1.09 -4.50
N ILE A 82 -3.18 2.30 -4.35
CA ILE A 82 -3.50 2.89 -3.05
C ILE A 82 -4.95 3.38 -3.05
N ASP A 83 -5.72 2.88 -2.10
CA ASP A 83 -7.09 3.31 -1.87
C ASP A 83 -7.22 3.83 -0.44
N PHE A 84 -7.41 5.14 -0.31
CA PHE A 84 -7.74 5.80 0.95
C PHE A 84 -9.16 6.36 0.94
N SER A 85 -10.01 5.94 0.01
CA SER A 85 -11.39 6.38 -0.10
C SER A 85 -12.25 5.99 1.10
N GLY A 86 -11.88 4.92 1.80
CA GLY A 86 -12.56 4.45 3.02
C GLY A 86 -12.34 5.33 4.25
N VAL A 87 -11.42 6.31 4.20
CA VAL A 87 -11.17 7.23 5.33
C VAL A 87 -12.13 8.41 5.27
N ALA A 88 -13.11 8.43 6.18
CA ALA A 88 -14.16 9.45 6.20
C ALA A 88 -13.69 10.85 6.62
N THR A 89 -12.51 11.00 7.20
CA THR A 89 -11.96 12.28 7.67
C THR A 89 -10.75 12.72 6.86
N GLY A 90 -10.42 14.00 6.90
CA GLY A 90 -9.13 14.46 6.42
C GLY A 90 -7.98 13.92 7.26
N PHE A 91 -6.83 13.71 6.63
CA PHE A 91 -5.56 13.36 7.25
C PHE A 91 -4.41 13.92 6.40
N VAL A 92 -3.16 13.69 6.82
CA VAL A 92 -1.96 14.21 6.16
C VAL A 92 -1.11 13.06 5.65
N PHE A 93 -0.69 13.12 4.39
CA PHE A 93 0.51 12.42 3.93
C PHE A 93 1.68 13.37 4.00
N ASP A 94 2.74 12.98 4.70
CA ASP A 94 3.97 13.77 4.82
C ASP A 94 5.14 13.03 4.16
N SER A 95 5.82 13.71 3.23
CA SER A 95 7.05 13.21 2.60
C SER A 95 8.23 14.02 3.14
N PRO A 96 8.89 13.60 4.25
CA PRO A 96 9.90 14.43 4.92
C PRO A 96 11.18 14.61 4.10
N VAL A 97 11.40 13.73 3.12
CA VAL A 97 12.56 13.71 2.21
C VAL A 97 12.10 13.29 0.82
N VAL A 98 12.87 13.65 -0.21
CA VAL A 98 12.59 13.19 -1.59
C VAL A 98 12.91 11.70 -1.69
N LEU A 99 11.89 10.89 -1.96
CA LEU A 99 11.97 9.43 -2.11
C LEU A 99 11.28 9.03 -3.42
N GLY A 100 11.60 7.87 -3.99
CA GLY A 100 10.85 7.37 -5.14
C GLY A 100 9.44 6.95 -4.73
N ILE A 101 8.40 7.44 -5.43
CA ILE A 101 7.01 7.02 -5.25
C ILE A 101 6.46 6.61 -6.61
N GLU A 102 6.16 5.31 -6.74
CA GLU A 102 5.59 4.70 -7.94
C GLU A 102 4.31 3.93 -7.58
N PHE A 103 3.25 4.19 -8.34
CA PHE A 103 2.01 3.41 -8.31
C PHE A 103 1.80 2.76 -9.68
N ARG A 104 1.60 1.44 -9.71
CA ARG A 104 1.43 0.64 -10.94
C ARG A 104 -0.04 0.38 -11.29
N GLY A 105 -0.94 0.79 -10.42
CA GLY A 105 -2.39 0.74 -10.55
C GLY A 105 -3.02 2.07 -10.18
N SER A 106 -4.24 2.02 -9.65
CA SER A 106 -5.03 3.22 -9.36
C SER A 106 -4.64 3.91 -8.05
N ILE A 107 -4.88 5.22 -8.00
CA ILE A 107 -4.92 6.02 -6.77
C ILE A 107 -6.38 6.40 -6.54
N VAL A 108 -6.95 5.99 -5.41
CA VAL A 108 -8.34 6.29 -5.04
C VAL A 108 -8.35 7.08 -3.74
N GLY A 109 -8.81 8.32 -3.80
CA GLY A 109 -8.79 9.26 -2.69
C GLY A 109 -10.13 9.45 -1.99
N ASN A 110 -10.07 9.88 -0.73
CA ASN A 110 -11.24 10.16 0.08
C ASN A 110 -12.02 11.40 -0.39
N VAL A 111 -13.28 11.47 0.05
CA VAL A 111 -14.17 12.61 -0.21
C VAL A 111 -13.85 13.83 0.67
N SER A 112 -13.20 13.62 1.82
CA SER A 112 -12.91 14.66 2.81
C SER A 112 -11.62 15.43 2.51
N GLY A 113 -10.85 15.00 1.52
CA GLY A 113 -9.56 15.57 1.16
C GLY A 113 -8.42 15.03 2.03
N VAL A 114 -7.21 15.03 1.46
CA VAL A 114 -5.95 14.74 2.15
C VAL A 114 -5.00 15.90 1.92
N THR A 115 -4.29 16.31 2.96
CA THR A 115 -3.24 17.32 2.86
C THR A 115 -1.91 16.63 2.57
N PHE A 116 -1.21 17.07 1.53
CA PHE A 116 0.14 16.61 1.21
C PHE A 116 1.15 17.64 1.72
N THR A 117 2.07 17.22 2.59
CA THR A 117 3.10 18.10 3.20
C THR A 117 4.52 17.56 2.97
N GLY A 118 5.52 18.41 3.19
CA GLY A 118 6.93 18.03 3.04
C GLY A 118 7.47 18.25 1.63
N THR A 119 8.49 17.46 1.28
CA THR A 119 9.22 17.53 0.01
C THR A 119 8.85 16.33 -0.86
N TRP A 120 8.04 16.56 -1.88
CA TRP A 120 7.53 15.50 -2.75
C TRP A 120 8.41 15.31 -4.00
N PRO A 121 8.67 14.04 -4.40
CA PRO A 121 9.18 13.73 -5.73
C PRO A 121 8.10 13.97 -6.80
N ILE A 122 8.45 13.67 -8.05
CA ILE A 122 7.44 13.26 -9.03
C ILE A 122 6.84 11.92 -8.55
N ILE A 123 5.51 11.82 -8.54
CA ILE A 123 4.82 10.54 -8.32
C ILE A 123 4.67 9.88 -9.70
N ASP A 124 5.33 8.74 -9.88
CA ASP A 124 5.31 8.00 -11.13
C ASP A 124 4.07 7.09 -11.17
N MET A 125 3.27 7.23 -12.23
CA MET A 125 2.14 6.35 -12.54
C MET A 125 2.55 5.42 -13.67
N ASN A 126 2.93 4.19 -13.34
CA ASN A 126 3.46 3.21 -14.30
C ASN A 126 2.47 2.07 -14.51
N THR A 127 1.28 2.43 -15.02
CA THR A 127 0.17 1.51 -15.16
C THR A 127 0.36 0.59 -16.37
N THR A 128 0.14 -0.71 -16.17
CA THR A 128 0.27 -1.71 -17.26
C THR A 128 -1.07 -2.27 -17.72
N LEU A 129 -2.15 -1.96 -16.98
CA LEU A 129 -3.50 -2.37 -17.27
C LEU A 129 -4.34 -1.18 -17.75
N THR A 130 -5.30 -1.46 -18.63
CA THR A 130 -6.24 -0.44 -19.14
C THR A 130 -7.27 -0.11 -18.05
N GLY A 131 -7.56 1.18 -17.85
CA GLY A 131 -8.63 1.64 -16.95
C GLY A 131 -8.15 2.10 -15.57
N GLU A 132 -6.86 2.01 -15.28
CA GLU A 132 -6.26 2.59 -14.07
C GLU A 132 -6.38 4.12 -14.08
N SER A 133 -6.66 4.71 -12.93
CA SER A 133 -6.98 6.13 -12.83
C SER A 133 -6.54 6.75 -11.50
N ILE A 134 -6.53 8.08 -11.46
CA ILE A 134 -6.47 8.84 -10.22
C ILE A 134 -7.89 9.37 -9.97
N THR A 135 -8.55 8.90 -8.91
CA THR A 135 -9.89 9.33 -8.55
C THR A 135 -9.89 9.96 -7.17
N SER A 136 -10.53 11.12 -7.00
CA SER A 136 -10.74 11.71 -5.67
C SER A 136 -12.09 12.41 -5.63
N GLY A 137 -12.91 12.13 -4.60
CA GLY A 137 -14.20 12.78 -4.40
C GLY A 137 -15.19 12.69 -5.58
N GLY A 138 -15.08 11.65 -6.43
CA GLY A 138 -15.89 11.50 -7.65
C GLY A 138 -15.37 12.29 -8.87
N THR A 139 -14.25 13.00 -8.76
CA THR A 139 -13.52 13.54 -9.90
C THR A 139 -12.50 12.51 -10.36
N ILE A 140 -12.70 11.95 -11.55
CA ILE A 140 -11.76 11.04 -12.19
C ILE A 140 -10.80 11.87 -13.04
N TRP A 141 -9.53 11.89 -12.67
CA TRP A 141 -8.46 12.39 -13.51
C TRP A 141 -8.01 11.25 -14.41
N VAL A 142 -8.60 11.19 -15.61
CA VAL A 142 -8.19 10.24 -16.64
C VAL A 142 -6.94 10.81 -17.32
N GLN A 143 -5.83 10.08 -17.27
CA GLN A 143 -4.63 10.44 -18.01
C GLN A 143 -4.94 10.30 -19.51
N GLY A 144 -4.95 11.41 -20.24
CA GLY A 144 -4.99 11.39 -21.70
C GLY A 144 -3.57 11.18 -22.22
N PHE A 145 -3.35 10.11 -22.99
CA PHE A 145 -2.12 9.88 -23.74
C PHE A 145 -2.00 10.86 -24.92
#